data_AF-A0A7Z9WDF1-F1
#
_entry.id   AF-A0A7Z9WDF1-F1
#
_cell.length_a   1.000
_cell.length_b   1.000
_cell.length_c   1.000
_cell.angle_alpha   90.00
_cell.angle_beta   90.00
_cell.angle_gamma   90.00
#
_symmetry.space_group_name_H-M   'P 1'
#
loop_
_entity.id
_entity.type
_entity.pdbx_description
1 polymer ?
#
loop_
_entity_poly.entity_id
_entity_poly.type
_entity_poly.pdbx_seq_one_letter_code
_entity_poly.pdbx_strand_id
1 'polypeptide(L)'
;PLDQLYIAISKVFDSWFSTKAISYRNIMGISDDWGTAVTVQAMVFGNFSNYSGSGVFFTHNPRWSGDMILLWGDFTLGNQGEDVVSGLVRTLPISSRQAEMENRDPESSLEIMFPEIYQDLRKWAKKLIYDEGWSPQEMEFTFEGPGSRNLYLLQTRDMFMRERKKTYSFEEAYRDERNFLGHGIGVGGGAMSGRIVFSVEEIRYWRQREPQTSLILIRNDTVPDDIKEIYEADGLLTARGGSTSHAAIVAHRLGKTCVVGYSPLLCDEREKTCFIKGIKLKSGDWISIDGTEGSVYKGYIKVKKVEI
;
A
#
# COMPACT_ATOMS: atom_id res chain seq x y z
N PRO A 1 31.06 -16.66 0.24
CA PRO A 1 30.25 -15.75 -0.61
C PRO A 1 29.61 -16.44 -1.83
N LEU A 2 30.38 -17.18 -2.63
CA LEU A 2 29.84 -17.87 -3.82
C LEU A 2 28.84 -18.98 -3.47
N ASP A 3 29.09 -19.78 -2.44
CA ASP A 3 28.13 -20.81 -2.01
C ASP A 3 26.79 -20.20 -1.56
N GLN A 4 26.84 -19.08 -0.83
CA GLN A 4 25.64 -18.32 -0.45
C GLN A 4 24.87 -17.82 -1.67
N LEU A 5 25.59 -17.34 -2.70
CA LEU A 5 24.98 -16.91 -3.96
C LEU A 5 24.28 -18.07 -4.68
N TYR A 6 24.94 -19.24 -4.81
CA TYR A 6 24.32 -20.40 -5.43
C TYR A 6 23.11 -20.92 -4.66
N ILE A 7 23.19 -20.93 -3.32
CA ILE A 7 22.05 -21.28 -2.47
C ILE A 7 20.90 -20.29 -2.68
N ALA A 8 21.17 -18.98 -2.70
CA ALA A 8 20.15 -17.96 -2.92
C ALA A 8 19.47 -18.11 -4.29
N ILE A 9 20.25 -18.32 -5.36
CA ILE A 9 19.73 -18.59 -6.71
C ILE A 9 18.79 -19.81 -6.70
N SER A 10 19.23 -20.93 -6.11
CA SER A 10 18.40 -22.14 -5.99
C SER A 10 17.11 -21.87 -5.21
N LYS A 11 17.18 -21.11 -4.12
CA LYS A 11 16.00 -20.78 -3.31
C LYS A 11 15.00 -19.89 -4.04
N VAL A 12 15.45 -18.98 -4.91
CA VAL A 12 14.55 -18.19 -5.75
C VAL A 12 13.79 -19.10 -6.72
N PHE A 13 14.49 -20.03 -7.39
CA PHE A 13 13.82 -21.00 -8.27
C PHE A 13 12.84 -21.91 -7.52
N ASP A 14 13.21 -22.44 -6.36
CA ASP A 14 12.33 -23.26 -5.53
C ASP A 14 11.08 -22.47 -5.09
N SER A 15 11.24 -21.17 -4.81
CA SER A 15 10.14 -20.31 -4.34
C SER A 15 9.00 -20.18 -5.35
N TRP A 16 9.28 -20.30 -6.66
CA TRP A 16 8.27 -20.31 -7.72
C TRP A 16 7.27 -21.45 -7.56
N PHE A 17 7.70 -22.60 -7.02
CA PHE A 17 6.86 -23.78 -6.83
C PHE A 17 6.24 -23.84 -5.43
N SER A 18 6.42 -22.81 -4.60
CA SER A 18 5.78 -22.76 -3.28
C SER A 18 4.25 -22.72 -3.41
N THR A 19 3.55 -23.31 -2.44
CA THR A 19 2.08 -23.28 -2.37
C THR A 19 1.51 -21.86 -2.38
N LYS A 20 2.28 -20.91 -1.85
CA LYS A 20 1.98 -19.48 -1.82
C LYS A 20 2.06 -18.86 -3.22
N ALA A 21 3.17 -19.08 -3.93
CA ALA A 21 3.34 -18.59 -5.30
C ALA A 21 2.28 -19.18 -6.24
N ILE A 22 1.97 -20.47 -6.11
CA ILE A 22 0.89 -21.13 -6.85
C ILE A 22 -0.45 -20.45 -6.58
N SER A 23 -0.78 -20.19 -5.30
CA SER A 23 -2.04 -19.50 -4.94
C SER A 23 -2.09 -18.09 -5.52
N TYR A 24 -1.00 -17.34 -5.44
CA TYR A 24 -0.88 -16.01 -6.02
C TYR A 24 -1.11 -16.03 -7.53
N ARG A 25 -0.44 -16.94 -8.25
CA ARG A 25 -0.57 -17.06 -9.71
C ARG A 25 -1.99 -17.41 -10.13
N ASN A 26 -2.65 -18.32 -9.43
CA ASN A 26 -4.04 -18.67 -9.69
C ASN A 26 -4.99 -17.46 -9.51
N ILE A 27 -4.78 -16.67 -8.46
CA ILE A 27 -5.58 -15.47 -8.17
C ILE A 27 -5.33 -14.38 -9.23
N MET A 28 -4.07 -14.22 -9.64
CA MET A 28 -3.62 -13.13 -10.51
C MET A 28 -3.62 -13.48 -12.00
N GLY A 29 -3.95 -14.72 -12.37
CA GLY A 29 -3.98 -15.19 -13.76
C GLY A 29 -2.59 -15.31 -14.40
N ILE A 30 -1.57 -15.70 -13.64
CA ILE A 30 -0.19 -15.85 -14.14
C ILE A 30 0.08 -17.32 -14.51
N SER A 31 0.69 -17.57 -15.67
CA SER A 31 1.00 -18.93 -16.12
C SER A 31 2.09 -19.59 -15.27
N ASP A 32 1.95 -20.89 -15.02
CA ASP A 32 2.96 -21.71 -14.33
C ASP A 32 4.25 -21.87 -15.15
N ASP A 33 4.15 -21.79 -16.48
CA ASP A 33 5.25 -22.07 -17.42
C ASP A 33 6.27 -20.93 -17.54
N TRP A 34 6.00 -19.74 -16.97
CA TRP A 34 6.89 -18.58 -17.12
C TRP A 34 8.17 -18.67 -16.29
N GLY A 35 8.10 -19.31 -15.11
CA GLY A 35 9.21 -19.34 -14.16
C GLY A 35 9.52 -17.96 -13.55
N THR A 36 10.69 -17.87 -12.90
CA THR A 36 11.20 -16.62 -12.32
C THR A 36 12.67 -16.44 -12.69
N ALA A 37 13.10 -15.19 -12.91
CA ALA A 37 14.50 -14.84 -13.09
C ALA A 37 15.17 -14.57 -11.73
N VAL A 38 16.51 -14.54 -11.74
CA VAL A 38 17.32 -14.11 -10.59
C VAL A 38 18.20 -12.94 -11.01
N THR A 39 18.03 -11.79 -10.38
CA THR A 39 18.85 -10.60 -10.61
C THR A 39 19.88 -10.48 -9.49
N VAL A 40 21.17 -10.41 -9.86
CA VAL A 40 22.27 -10.19 -8.92
C VAL A 40 22.82 -8.78 -9.16
N GLN A 41 22.76 -7.94 -8.13
CA GLN A 41 23.09 -6.52 -8.23
C GLN A 41 24.09 -6.12 -7.13
N ALA A 42 24.92 -5.12 -7.41
CA ALA A 42 25.75 -4.49 -6.38
C ALA A 42 24.87 -3.78 -5.35
N MET A 43 25.18 -3.98 -4.07
CA MET A 43 24.41 -3.39 -2.97
C MET A 43 24.67 -1.90 -2.83
N VAL A 44 23.61 -1.17 -2.46
CA VAL A 44 23.64 0.21 -1.98
C VAL A 44 22.81 0.30 -0.69
N PHE A 45 23.16 1.20 0.22
CA PHE A 45 22.67 1.15 1.61
C PHE A 45 21.88 2.41 2.02
N GLY A 46 20.55 2.30 2.10
CA GLY A 46 19.68 3.33 2.67
C GLY A 46 19.83 3.52 4.19
N ASN A 47 20.58 2.63 4.84
CA ASN A 47 20.85 2.62 6.27
C ASN A 47 22.31 2.94 6.65
N PHE A 48 23.07 3.55 5.72
CA PHE A 48 24.48 3.88 5.97
C PHE A 48 24.68 5.03 6.97
N SER A 49 23.77 6.01 6.98
CA SER A 49 23.80 7.17 7.87
C SER A 49 22.41 7.77 8.07
N ASN A 50 22.29 8.78 8.94
CA ASN A 50 21.06 9.55 9.13
C ASN A 50 20.66 10.39 7.90
N TYR A 51 21.55 10.51 6.90
CA TYR A 51 21.31 11.19 5.63
C TYR A 51 21.19 10.22 4.46
N SER A 52 21.03 8.92 4.77
CA SER A 52 20.78 7.86 3.81
C SER A 52 19.32 7.42 3.91
N GLY A 53 18.78 6.89 2.82
CA GLY A 53 17.42 6.40 2.80
C GLY A 53 17.08 5.57 1.58
N SER A 54 15.95 4.90 1.64
CA SER A 54 15.39 4.13 0.54
C SER A 54 13.93 4.52 0.35
N GLY A 55 13.42 4.42 -0.86
CA GLY A 55 12.05 4.78 -1.14
C GLY A 55 11.52 4.23 -2.46
N VAL A 56 10.21 4.36 -2.59
CA VAL A 56 9.44 4.01 -3.79
C VAL A 56 8.63 5.24 -4.17
N PHE A 57 8.64 5.59 -5.45
CA PHE A 57 7.82 6.68 -5.95
C PHE A 57 7.19 6.33 -7.30
N PHE A 58 6.06 6.96 -7.54
CA PHE A 58 5.29 6.97 -8.75
C PHE A 58 5.54 8.30 -9.47
N THR A 59 5.53 8.29 -10.79
CA THR A 59 5.71 9.51 -11.58
C THR A 59 4.50 10.45 -11.53
N HIS A 60 3.33 9.94 -11.13
CA HIS A 60 2.10 10.68 -10.83
C HIS A 60 1.41 10.08 -9.60
N ASN A 61 0.35 10.74 -9.13
CA ASN A 61 -0.53 10.16 -8.12
C ASN A 61 -1.11 8.82 -8.62
N PRO A 62 -0.98 7.70 -7.90
CA PRO A 62 -1.52 6.43 -8.35
C PRO A 62 -3.06 6.43 -8.40
N ARG A 63 -3.73 7.26 -7.59
CA ARG A 63 -5.21 7.35 -7.51
C ARG A 63 -5.87 7.97 -8.74
N TRP A 64 -5.18 8.81 -9.51
CA TRP A 64 -5.71 9.41 -10.74
C TRP A 64 -4.59 9.79 -11.71
N SER A 65 -4.88 9.69 -13.00
CA SER A 65 -3.97 10.18 -14.04
C SER A 65 -3.81 11.71 -13.89
N GLY A 66 -2.56 12.15 -13.75
CA GLY A 66 -2.21 13.56 -13.86
C GLY A 66 -1.54 13.84 -15.19
N ASP A 67 -1.79 15.01 -15.77
CA ASP A 67 -1.15 15.43 -17.04
C ASP A 67 0.32 15.85 -16.85
N MET A 68 0.76 16.02 -15.60
CA MET A 68 2.11 16.50 -15.24
C MET A 68 2.79 15.59 -14.24
N ILE A 69 4.11 15.43 -14.39
CA ILE A 69 4.93 14.68 -13.43
C ILE A 69 4.88 15.35 -12.06
N LEU A 70 4.31 14.62 -11.11
CA LEU A 70 4.22 14.96 -9.70
C LEU A 70 4.58 13.69 -8.94
N LEU A 71 5.79 13.66 -8.37
CA LEU A 71 6.29 12.47 -7.71
C LEU A 71 5.45 12.18 -6.46
N TRP A 72 4.99 10.94 -6.35
CA TRP A 72 4.14 10.47 -5.26
C TRP A 72 4.69 9.18 -4.70
N GLY A 73 4.83 9.04 -3.40
CA GLY A 73 5.24 7.77 -2.81
C GLY A 73 5.75 7.92 -1.39
N ASP A 74 6.58 6.98 -0.99
CA ASP A 74 7.07 6.88 0.38
C ASP A 74 8.57 6.62 0.41
N PHE A 75 9.27 7.24 1.35
CA PHE A 75 10.66 6.93 1.65
C PHE A 75 10.88 6.83 3.17
N THR A 76 12.03 6.31 3.55
CA THR A 76 12.47 6.20 4.94
C THR A 76 13.94 6.59 5.06
N LEU A 77 14.32 7.10 6.23
CA LEU A 77 15.71 7.44 6.55
C LEU A 77 16.34 6.39 7.45
N GLY A 78 17.61 6.06 7.20
CA GLY A 78 18.36 5.12 8.01
C GLY A 78 17.86 3.67 7.95
N ASN A 79 17.07 3.31 6.94
CA ASN A 79 16.41 2.01 6.78
C ASN A 79 16.56 1.52 5.32
N GLN A 80 16.27 0.23 5.08
CA GLN A 80 16.33 -0.35 3.73
C GLN A 80 14.95 -0.38 3.05
N GLY A 81 14.93 -0.75 1.76
CA GLY A 81 13.68 -0.81 0.98
C GLY A 81 12.63 -1.77 1.56
N GLU A 82 13.06 -2.87 2.20
CA GLU A 82 12.15 -3.80 2.88
C GLU A 82 11.28 -3.11 3.94
N ASP A 83 11.85 -2.15 4.66
CA ASP A 83 11.16 -1.42 5.71
C ASP A 83 10.05 -0.52 5.14
N VAL A 84 10.25 0.04 3.94
CA VAL A 84 9.24 0.86 3.24
C VAL A 84 8.01 0.02 2.90
N VAL A 85 8.22 -1.19 2.37
CA VAL A 85 7.13 -2.05 1.86
C VAL A 85 6.41 -2.79 2.99
N SER A 86 7.15 -3.22 4.01
CA SER A 86 6.59 -3.95 5.17
C SER A 86 5.65 -3.08 6.02
N GLY A 87 5.81 -1.76 5.98
CA GLY A 87 5.04 -0.83 6.81
C GLY A 87 5.44 -0.83 8.28
N LEU A 88 6.51 -1.55 8.66
CA LEU A 88 6.98 -1.61 10.06
C LEU A 88 7.62 -0.30 10.52
N VAL A 89 8.09 0.52 9.58
CA VAL A 89 8.63 1.85 9.86
C VAL A 89 7.66 2.94 9.40
N ARG A 90 7.72 4.08 10.09
CA ARG A 90 7.01 5.27 9.64
C ARG A 90 7.66 5.76 8.34
N THR A 91 6.88 5.83 7.28
CA THR A 91 7.33 6.41 6.01
C THR A 91 7.12 7.91 5.98
N LEU A 92 7.91 8.58 5.14
CA LEU A 92 7.86 10.01 4.85
C LEU A 92 7.44 10.24 3.38
N PRO A 93 6.72 11.33 3.07
CA PRO A 93 6.17 11.56 1.74
C PRO A 93 7.25 12.00 0.74
N ILE A 94 7.08 11.72 -0.55
CA ILE A 94 8.07 12.13 -1.56
C ILE A 94 7.95 13.61 -1.90
N SER A 95 6.73 14.14 -2.05
CA SER A 95 6.48 15.56 -2.36
C SER A 95 5.68 16.27 -1.27
N SER A 96 5.89 17.57 -1.15
CA SER A 96 5.15 18.45 -0.23
C SER A 96 3.65 18.45 -0.54
N ARG A 97 3.29 18.54 -1.83
CA ARG A 97 1.90 18.48 -2.31
C ARG A 97 1.22 17.15 -1.97
N GLN A 98 1.93 16.02 -2.09
CA GLN A 98 1.41 14.73 -1.62
C GLN A 98 1.12 14.79 -0.12
N ALA A 99 2.05 15.31 0.66
CA ALA A 99 1.93 15.36 2.11
C ALA A 99 0.65 16.10 2.55
N GLU A 100 0.39 17.28 1.98
CA GLU A 100 -0.84 18.05 2.22
C GLU A 100 -2.10 17.22 1.94
N MET A 101 -2.12 16.53 0.80
CA MET A 101 -3.27 15.72 0.36
C MET A 101 -3.50 14.46 1.21
N GLU A 102 -2.43 13.90 1.78
CA GLU A 102 -2.49 12.75 2.67
C GLU A 102 -2.62 13.15 4.15
N ASN A 103 -2.78 14.44 4.47
CA ASN A 103 -2.76 14.99 5.83
C ASN A 103 -1.50 14.60 6.63
N ARG A 104 -0.34 14.63 5.95
CA ARG A 104 1.00 14.41 6.50
C ARG A 104 1.76 15.73 6.56
N ASP A 105 2.84 15.77 7.34
CA ASP A 105 3.70 16.95 7.49
C ASP A 105 4.50 17.23 6.20
N PRO A 106 4.27 18.36 5.50
CA PRO A 106 4.99 18.69 4.27
C PRO A 106 6.50 18.89 4.47
N GLU A 107 6.92 19.41 5.64
CA GLU A 107 8.33 19.66 5.97
C GLU A 107 9.14 18.36 6.06
N SER A 108 8.45 17.23 6.28
CA SER A 108 9.05 15.90 6.31
C SER A 108 9.23 15.26 4.93
N SER A 109 8.88 15.96 3.84
CA SER A 109 8.94 15.40 2.49
C SER A 109 10.37 15.33 1.93
N LEU A 110 10.62 14.36 1.03
CA LEU A 110 11.91 14.23 0.33
C LEU A 110 12.25 15.51 -0.44
N GLU A 111 11.23 16.14 -1.05
CA GLU A 111 11.34 17.41 -1.77
C GLU A 111 11.96 18.53 -0.93
N ILE A 112 11.60 18.63 0.36
CA ILE A 112 12.10 19.66 1.27
C ILE A 112 13.41 19.22 1.94
N MET A 113 13.48 17.99 2.42
CA MET A 113 14.63 17.50 3.18
C MET A 113 15.88 17.23 2.30
N PHE A 114 15.68 16.76 1.07
CA PHE A 114 16.75 16.36 0.14
C PHE A 114 16.46 16.88 -1.28
N PRO A 115 16.51 18.21 -1.48
CA PRO A 115 16.08 18.83 -2.74
C PRO A 115 16.89 18.36 -3.95
N GLU A 116 18.19 18.12 -3.81
CA GLU A 116 19.03 17.60 -4.91
C GLU A 116 18.59 16.20 -5.35
N ILE A 117 18.36 15.31 -4.39
CA ILE A 117 17.86 13.94 -4.64
C ILE A 117 16.51 14.01 -5.35
N TYR A 118 15.57 14.79 -4.84
CA TYR A 118 14.25 14.93 -5.43
C TYR A 118 14.31 15.47 -6.87
N GLN A 119 15.16 16.46 -7.15
CA GLN A 119 15.32 16.98 -8.51
C GLN A 119 15.87 15.93 -9.47
N ASP A 120 16.79 15.08 -9.04
CA ASP A 120 17.33 14.01 -9.89
C ASP A 120 16.33 12.89 -10.16
N LEU A 121 15.54 12.49 -9.14
CA LEU A 121 14.40 11.58 -9.36
C LEU A 121 13.43 12.15 -10.38
N ARG A 122 13.13 13.45 -10.30
CA ARG A 122 12.25 14.13 -11.25
C ARG A 122 12.85 14.19 -12.65
N LYS A 123 14.17 14.36 -12.80
CA LYS A 123 14.86 14.31 -14.10
C LYS A 123 14.76 12.90 -14.70
N TRP A 124 14.97 11.86 -13.91
CA TRP A 124 14.82 10.47 -14.39
C TRP A 124 13.39 10.17 -14.82
N ALA A 125 12.38 10.55 -14.03
CA ALA A 125 10.97 10.42 -14.39
C ALA A 125 10.65 11.14 -15.71
N LYS A 126 11.13 12.39 -15.88
CA LYS A 126 10.96 13.16 -17.12
C LYS A 126 11.58 12.46 -18.32
N LYS A 127 12.81 11.97 -18.18
CA LYS A 127 13.50 11.27 -19.25
C LYS A 127 12.71 10.05 -19.70
N LEU A 128 12.31 9.19 -18.77
CA LEU A 128 11.58 7.95 -19.12
C LEU A 128 10.23 8.26 -19.81
N ILE A 129 9.47 9.22 -19.31
CA ILE A 129 8.12 9.50 -19.84
C ILE A 129 8.16 10.35 -21.11
N TYR A 130 8.87 11.47 -21.09
CA TYR A 130 8.80 12.46 -22.16
C TYR A 130 9.82 12.20 -23.27
N ASP A 131 11.02 11.75 -22.94
CA ASP A 131 12.08 11.54 -23.94
C ASP A 131 11.99 10.13 -24.53
N GLU A 132 11.80 9.11 -23.69
CA GLU A 132 11.72 7.70 -24.12
C GLU A 132 10.28 7.24 -24.43
N GLY A 133 9.25 8.04 -24.10
CA GLY A 133 7.85 7.75 -24.40
C GLY A 133 7.23 6.62 -23.57
N TRP A 134 7.78 6.35 -22.38
CA TRP A 134 7.25 5.28 -21.51
C TRP A 134 5.93 5.68 -20.86
N SER A 135 5.13 4.67 -20.51
CA SER A 135 3.96 4.86 -19.65
C SER A 135 4.39 5.37 -18.27
N PRO A 136 3.49 5.93 -17.45
CA PRO A 136 3.82 6.32 -16.08
C PRO A 136 4.48 5.19 -15.28
N GLN A 137 5.50 5.52 -14.48
CA GLN A 137 6.40 4.54 -13.85
C GLN A 137 6.29 4.53 -12.33
N GLU A 138 6.42 3.33 -11.76
CA GLU A 138 6.71 3.07 -10.35
C GLU A 138 8.20 2.73 -10.25
N MET A 139 8.91 3.45 -9.41
CA MET A 139 10.37 3.50 -9.39
C MET A 139 10.88 3.34 -7.96
N GLU A 140 11.90 2.50 -7.78
CA GLU A 140 12.54 2.24 -6.49
C GLU A 140 13.93 2.84 -6.48
N PHE A 141 14.27 3.54 -5.40
CA PHE A 141 15.55 4.24 -5.29
C PHE A 141 16.15 4.08 -3.89
N THR A 142 17.45 4.31 -3.82
CA THR A 142 18.19 4.40 -2.55
C THR A 142 19.23 5.50 -2.68
N PHE A 143 19.46 6.23 -1.59
CA PHE A 143 20.51 7.21 -1.49
C PHE A 143 21.39 6.96 -0.26
N GLU A 144 22.70 6.98 -0.45
CA GLU A 144 23.68 6.76 0.62
C GLU A 144 24.12 8.07 1.30
N GLY A 145 23.71 9.21 0.76
CA GLY A 145 23.97 10.56 1.27
C GLY A 145 23.11 11.61 0.57
N PRO A 146 23.18 12.89 0.99
CA PRO A 146 22.19 13.90 0.60
C PRO A 146 22.34 14.45 -0.83
N GLY A 147 23.45 14.17 -1.51
CA GLY A 147 23.76 14.72 -2.83
C GLY A 147 23.62 13.71 -3.97
N SER A 148 23.44 14.21 -5.19
CA SER A 148 23.18 13.47 -6.44
C SER A 148 24.05 12.24 -6.69
N ARG A 149 25.35 12.31 -6.36
CA ARG A 149 26.30 11.20 -6.62
C ARG A 149 26.02 9.95 -5.79
N ASN A 150 25.23 10.10 -4.73
CA ASN A 150 24.87 9.01 -3.83
C ASN A 150 23.48 8.46 -4.13
N LEU A 151 22.80 8.91 -5.19
CA LEU A 151 21.48 8.46 -5.57
C LEU A 151 21.57 7.32 -6.59
N TYR A 152 20.84 6.25 -6.32
CA TYR A 152 20.78 5.06 -7.16
C TYR A 152 19.33 4.71 -7.47
N LEU A 153 19.04 4.48 -8.75
CA LEU A 153 17.79 3.90 -9.19
C LEU A 153 17.95 2.37 -9.25
N LEU A 154 17.05 1.65 -8.59
CA LEU A 154 17.16 0.20 -8.42
C LEU A 154 16.18 -0.56 -9.31
N GLN A 155 14.96 -0.05 -9.44
CA GLN A 155 13.92 -0.68 -10.24
C GLN A 155 13.02 0.39 -10.86
N THR A 156 12.46 0.08 -12.04
CA THR A 156 11.35 0.82 -12.64
C THR A 156 10.40 -0.18 -13.28
N ARG A 157 9.11 0.10 -13.22
CA ARG A 157 8.07 -0.67 -13.91
C ARG A 157 6.86 0.20 -14.20
N ASP A 158 6.06 -0.23 -15.16
CA ASP A 158 4.79 0.43 -15.48
C ASP A 158 3.88 0.52 -14.24
N MET A 159 3.32 1.71 -14.05
CA MET A 159 2.29 1.94 -13.04
C MET A 159 1.01 1.24 -13.45
N PHE A 160 0.44 0.51 -12.51
CA PHE A 160 -0.96 0.16 -12.59
C PHE A 160 -1.78 1.38 -12.19
N MET A 161 -2.45 2.03 -13.15
CA MET A 161 -3.37 3.11 -12.82
C MET A 161 -4.60 2.59 -12.07
N ARG A 162 -5.03 3.32 -11.03
CA ARG A 162 -6.30 3.07 -10.35
C ARG A 162 -7.43 3.53 -11.27
N GLU A 163 -8.06 2.61 -12.00
CA GLU A 163 -9.26 2.93 -12.77
C GLU A 163 -10.33 3.55 -11.85
N ARG A 164 -10.86 4.71 -12.22
CA ARG A 164 -12.05 5.29 -11.59
C ARG A 164 -13.27 4.45 -11.95
N LYS A 165 -13.45 3.32 -11.28
CA LYS A 165 -14.72 2.59 -11.32
C LYS A 165 -15.77 3.36 -10.51
N LYS A 166 -17.04 3.17 -10.90
CA LYS A 166 -18.24 3.70 -10.21
C LYS A 166 -18.04 3.53 -8.70
N THR A 167 -17.93 4.65 -8.00
CA THR A 167 -17.49 4.68 -6.61
C THR A 167 -18.67 4.96 -5.70
N TYR A 168 -18.63 4.43 -4.49
CA TYR A 168 -19.63 4.70 -3.46
C TYR A 168 -19.15 5.84 -2.57
N SER A 169 -20.07 6.67 -2.09
CA SER A 169 -19.81 7.64 -1.02
C SER A 169 -20.79 7.44 0.13
N PHE A 170 -20.40 7.85 1.33
CA PHE A 170 -21.29 7.82 2.47
C PHE A 170 -22.46 8.80 2.28
N GLU A 171 -23.67 8.37 2.65
CA GLU A 171 -24.82 9.26 2.72
C GLU A 171 -24.65 10.20 3.92
N GLU A 172 -24.55 11.50 3.64
CA GLU A 172 -24.22 12.54 4.62
C GLU A 172 -25.20 12.61 5.80
N ALA A 173 -26.47 12.29 5.57
CA ALA A 173 -27.50 12.19 6.61
C ALA A 173 -27.21 11.11 7.68
N TYR A 174 -26.32 10.15 7.39
CA TYR A 174 -25.93 9.06 8.28
C TYR A 174 -24.51 9.20 8.82
N ARG A 175 -23.79 10.29 8.47
CA ARG A 175 -22.50 10.62 9.08
C ARG A 175 -22.74 11.26 10.45
N ASP A 176 -22.53 10.49 11.51
CA ASP A 176 -22.46 11.01 12.88
C ASP A 176 -20.99 11.22 13.27
N GLU A 177 -20.61 12.45 13.60
CA GLU A 177 -19.26 12.79 14.05
C GLU A 177 -18.83 11.99 15.29
N ARG A 178 -19.78 11.55 16.13
CA ARG A 178 -19.48 10.71 17.31
C ARG A 178 -18.98 9.33 16.93
N ASN A 179 -19.27 8.88 15.72
CA ASN A 179 -18.79 7.60 15.19
C ASN A 179 -17.47 7.73 14.43
N PHE A 180 -16.95 8.94 14.23
CA PHE A 180 -15.71 9.16 13.50
C PHE A 180 -14.49 8.69 14.31
N LEU A 181 -13.79 7.69 13.77
CA LEU A 181 -12.64 7.09 14.42
C LEU A 181 -11.31 7.73 13.96
N GLY A 182 -11.25 8.36 12.79
CA GLY A 182 -10.06 9.09 12.33
C GLY A 182 -9.78 8.88 10.85
N HIS A 183 -8.57 9.23 10.42
CA HIS A 183 -8.08 9.04 9.06
C HIS A 183 -6.82 8.19 9.04
N GLY A 184 -6.74 7.29 8.06
CA GLY A 184 -5.50 6.71 7.55
C GLY A 184 -5.23 7.20 6.12
N ILE A 185 -4.46 6.44 5.36
CA ILE A 185 -4.16 6.69 3.94
C ILE A 185 -5.15 5.91 3.08
N GLY A 186 -6.03 6.62 2.37
CA GLY A 186 -6.90 6.01 1.37
C GLY A 186 -6.10 5.37 0.22
N VAL A 187 -6.48 4.18 -0.23
CA VAL A 187 -5.85 3.52 -1.38
C VAL A 187 -6.79 3.54 -2.57
N GLY A 188 -8.03 3.11 -2.39
CA GLY A 188 -9.05 3.14 -3.43
C GLY A 188 -10.32 2.42 -3.01
N GLY A 189 -11.31 2.37 -3.91
CA GLY A 189 -12.56 1.62 -3.74
C GLY A 189 -13.71 2.35 -3.04
N GLY A 190 -13.56 3.64 -2.71
CA GLY A 190 -14.69 4.45 -2.19
C GLY A 190 -15.12 4.14 -0.77
N ALA A 191 -16.33 4.59 -0.42
CA ALA A 191 -16.97 4.30 0.85
C ALA A 191 -17.59 2.89 0.89
N MET A 192 -17.35 2.17 1.98
CA MET A 192 -17.89 0.83 2.24
C MET A 192 -18.22 0.68 3.72
N SER A 193 -19.30 -0.05 4.01
CA SER A 193 -19.67 -0.49 5.36
C SER A 193 -19.76 -2.00 5.37
N GLY A 194 -19.11 -2.64 6.35
CA GLY A 194 -19.00 -4.08 6.39
C GLY A 194 -18.75 -4.64 7.79
N ARG A 195 -18.82 -5.96 7.89
CA ARG A 195 -18.49 -6.72 9.11
C ARG A 195 -16.98 -6.87 9.22
N ILE A 196 -16.44 -6.67 10.41
CA ILE A 196 -15.03 -6.94 10.72
C ILE A 196 -14.74 -8.44 10.65
N VAL A 197 -13.66 -8.81 9.98
CA VAL A 197 -13.12 -10.19 9.91
C VAL A 197 -11.60 -10.19 10.04
N PHE A 198 -11.02 -11.30 10.50
CA PHE A 198 -9.56 -11.44 10.70
C PHE A 198 -8.97 -12.67 9.99
N SER A 199 -9.80 -13.56 9.44
CA SER A 199 -9.36 -14.83 8.85
C SER A 199 -10.28 -15.31 7.73
N VAL A 200 -9.75 -16.17 6.86
CA VAL A 200 -10.50 -16.83 5.77
C VAL A 200 -11.69 -17.62 6.31
N GLU A 201 -11.53 -18.29 7.45
CA GLU A 201 -12.59 -19.09 8.07
C GLU A 201 -13.78 -18.20 8.47
N GLU A 202 -13.50 -17.00 9.00
CA GLU A 202 -14.54 -16.04 9.35
C GLU A 202 -15.21 -15.44 8.11
N ILE A 203 -14.43 -15.15 7.07
CA ILE A 203 -14.97 -14.69 5.79
C ILE A 203 -15.99 -15.70 5.27
N ARG A 204 -15.61 -16.97 5.18
CA ARG A 204 -16.50 -18.05 4.71
C ARG A 204 -17.72 -18.23 5.59
N TYR A 205 -17.55 -18.14 6.91
CA TYR A 205 -18.65 -18.21 7.87
C TYR A 205 -19.69 -17.10 7.63
N TRP A 206 -19.24 -15.85 7.47
CA TRP A 206 -20.14 -14.72 7.24
C TRP A 206 -20.77 -14.75 5.85
N ARG A 207 -20.03 -15.16 4.81
CA ARG A 207 -20.60 -15.32 3.46
C ARG A 207 -21.77 -16.30 3.39
N GLN A 208 -21.77 -17.35 4.22
CA GLN A 208 -22.88 -18.31 4.28
C GLN A 208 -24.13 -17.73 4.95
N ARG A 209 -23.97 -16.83 5.92
CA ARG A 209 -25.07 -16.29 6.74
C ARG A 209 -25.61 -14.98 6.19
N GLU A 210 -24.72 -14.12 5.73
CA GLU A 210 -25.01 -12.79 5.22
C GLU A 210 -24.30 -12.60 3.86
N PRO A 211 -24.73 -13.29 2.79
CA PRO A 211 -24.01 -13.33 1.51
C PRO A 211 -23.88 -11.96 0.82
N GLN A 212 -24.75 -11.01 1.16
CA GLN A 212 -24.75 -9.65 0.60
C GLN A 212 -24.00 -8.64 1.47
N THR A 213 -23.55 -9.03 2.66
CA THR A 213 -22.84 -8.14 3.56
C THR A 213 -21.37 -8.05 3.18
N SER A 214 -20.88 -6.82 3.03
CA SER A 214 -19.46 -6.58 2.81
C SER A 214 -18.63 -7.00 4.02
N LEU A 215 -17.43 -7.52 3.79
CA LEU A 215 -16.51 -7.98 4.82
C LEU A 215 -15.21 -7.17 4.75
N ILE A 216 -14.81 -6.61 5.88
CA ILE A 216 -13.62 -5.75 5.99
C ILE A 216 -12.57 -6.48 6.83
N LEU A 217 -11.46 -6.85 6.18
CA LEU A 217 -10.31 -7.47 6.82
C LEU A 217 -9.54 -6.42 7.63
N ILE A 218 -9.29 -6.72 8.89
CA ILE A 218 -8.50 -5.89 9.80
C ILE A 218 -7.17 -6.58 10.10
N ARG A 219 -6.06 -5.86 9.96
CA ARG A 219 -4.70 -6.36 10.26
C ARG A 219 -3.84 -5.25 10.88
N ASN A 220 -2.76 -5.60 11.57
CA ASN A 220 -1.75 -4.61 11.93
C ASN A 220 -0.95 -4.17 10.69
N ASP A 221 -0.45 -5.13 9.94
CA ASP A 221 0.26 -5.03 8.67
C ASP A 221 -0.08 -6.26 7.83
N THR A 222 0.28 -6.24 6.54
CA THR A 222 0.06 -7.40 5.66
C THR A 222 1.37 -7.90 5.12
N VAL A 223 1.47 -9.21 4.98
CA VAL A 223 2.57 -9.90 4.31
C VAL A 223 2.05 -10.62 3.06
N PRO A 224 2.93 -11.09 2.15
CA PRO A 224 2.51 -11.86 0.97
C PRO A 224 1.62 -13.07 1.28
N ASP A 225 1.71 -13.61 2.49
CA ASP A 225 0.92 -14.75 2.93
C ASP A 225 -0.57 -14.43 3.08
N ASP A 226 -0.93 -13.16 3.31
CA ASP A 226 -2.32 -12.72 3.51
C ASP A 226 -3.14 -12.62 2.21
N ILE A 227 -2.58 -12.99 1.05
CA ILE A 227 -3.26 -12.77 -0.23
C ILE A 227 -4.63 -13.45 -0.32
N LYS A 228 -4.81 -14.61 0.34
CA LYS A 228 -6.09 -15.33 0.32
C LYS A 228 -7.16 -14.56 1.09
N GLU A 229 -6.81 -14.08 2.28
CA GLU A 229 -7.66 -13.24 3.12
C GLU A 229 -8.04 -11.95 2.38
N ILE A 230 -7.06 -11.27 1.79
CA ILE A 230 -7.29 -10.03 1.04
C ILE A 230 -8.17 -10.28 -0.19
N TYR A 231 -7.96 -11.40 -0.88
CA TYR A 231 -8.76 -11.77 -2.06
C TYR A 231 -10.22 -12.09 -1.70
N GLU A 232 -10.47 -12.81 -0.61
CA GLU A 232 -11.83 -13.21 -0.19
C GLU A 232 -12.61 -12.05 0.49
N ALA A 233 -11.91 -11.09 1.12
CA ALA A 233 -12.51 -9.89 1.73
C ALA A 233 -12.94 -8.83 0.70
N ASP A 234 -13.84 -7.91 1.06
CA ASP A 234 -14.27 -6.80 0.18
C ASP A 234 -13.48 -5.52 0.42
N GLY A 235 -13.06 -5.32 1.67
CA GLY A 235 -12.24 -4.18 2.08
C GLY A 235 -11.12 -4.56 3.04
N LEU A 236 -10.17 -3.65 3.20
CA LEU A 236 -8.96 -3.82 4.01
C LEU A 236 -8.68 -2.56 4.83
N LEU A 237 -8.46 -2.72 6.13
CA LEU A 237 -7.99 -1.66 7.03
C LEU A 237 -6.74 -2.15 7.78
N THR A 238 -5.63 -1.44 7.63
CA THR A 238 -4.37 -1.77 8.33
C THR A 238 -3.92 -0.66 9.28
N ALA A 239 -3.30 -1.06 10.40
CA ALA A 239 -2.74 -0.11 11.36
C ALA A 239 -1.50 0.59 10.82
N ARG A 240 -0.73 -0.13 10.02
CA ARG A 240 0.57 0.26 9.46
C ARG A 240 0.57 0.22 7.94
N GLY A 241 1.61 0.80 7.34
CA GLY A 241 1.82 0.83 5.89
C GLY A 241 1.53 2.19 5.25
N GLY A 242 2.34 2.54 4.24
CA GLY A 242 2.17 3.72 3.39
C GLY A 242 1.36 3.44 2.13
N SER A 243 1.26 4.45 1.27
CA SER A 243 0.57 4.39 -0.04
C SER A 243 1.16 3.35 -1.01
N THR A 244 2.41 2.96 -0.75
CA THR A 244 3.23 1.97 -1.48
C THR A 244 3.41 0.65 -0.73
N SER A 245 2.77 0.49 0.44
CA SER A 245 2.88 -0.75 1.22
C SER A 245 2.30 -1.96 0.46
N HIS A 246 2.70 -3.16 0.88
CA HIS A 246 2.16 -4.41 0.34
C HIS A 246 0.61 -4.41 0.32
N ALA A 247 -0.02 -4.00 1.42
CA ALA A 247 -1.47 -3.86 1.55
C ALA A 247 -2.06 -2.97 0.45
N ALA A 248 -1.47 -1.78 0.25
CA ALA A 248 -1.96 -0.81 -0.71
C ALA A 248 -1.86 -1.30 -2.15
N ILE A 249 -0.73 -1.92 -2.51
CA ILE A 249 -0.50 -2.44 -3.87
C ILE A 249 -1.44 -3.60 -4.18
N VAL A 250 -1.56 -4.58 -3.27
CA VAL A 250 -2.39 -5.77 -3.48
C VAL A 250 -3.87 -5.42 -3.49
N ALA A 251 -4.34 -4.61 -2.52
CA ALA A 251 -5.74 -4.20 -2.46
C ALA A 251 -6.16 -3.43 -3.72
N HIS A 252 -5.28 -2.57 -4.25
CA HIS A 252 -5.54 -1.88 -5.50
C HIS A 252 -5.65 -2.85 -6.68
N ARG A 253 -4.69 -3.76 -6.87
CA ARG A 253 -4.73 -4.73 -7.98
C ARG A 253 -5.99 -5.60 -7.95
N LEU A 254 -6.48 -5.91 -6.75
CA LEU A 254 -7.69 -6.70 -6.53
C LEU A 254 -8.98 -5.87 -6.50
N GLY A 255 -8.91 -4.55 -6.69
CA GLY A 255 -10.06 -3.65 -6.71
C GLY A 255 -10.81 -3.54 -5.38
N LYS A 256 -10.11 -3.68 -4.25
CA LYS A 256 -10.68 -3.66 -2.90
C LYS A 256 -10.78 -2.24 -2.33
N THR A 257 -11.76 -2.01 -1.46
CA THR A 257 -11.83 -0.76 -0.69
C THR A 257 -10.78 -0.79 0.41
N CYS A 258 -9.82 0.14 0.40
CA CYS A 258 -8.66 0.01 1.29
C CYS A 258 -8.21 1.33 1.92
N VAL A 259 -7.93 1.26 3.22
CA VAL A 259 -7.30 2.30 4.02
C VAL A 259 -6.11 1.68 4.76
N VAL A 260 -4.93 2.28 4.64
CA VAL A 260 -3.69 1.79 5.28
C VAL A 260 -3.11 2.81 6.24
N GLY A 261 -2.19 2.39 7.11
CA GLY A 261 -1.47 3.32 8.00
C GLY A 261 -2.38 4.02 9.02
N TYR A 262 -3.46 3.38 9.45
CA TYR A 262 -4.35 3.91 10.47
C TYR A 262 -3.77 3.64 11.87
N SER A 263 -2.77 4.43 12.27
CA SER A 263 -1.97 4.24 13.49
C SER A 263 -2.74 4.02 14.80
N PRO A 264 -3.96 4.57 15.02
CA PRO A 264 -4.74 4.32 16.23
C PRO A 264 -5.29 2.89 16.38
N LEU A 265 -5.21 2.06 15.32
CA LEU A 265 -5.66 0.67 15.33
C LEU A 265 -4.64 -0.23 16.00
N LEU A 266 -5.11 -1.01 16.96
CA LEU A 266 -4.38 -2.14 17.56
C LEU A 266 -5.17 -3.40 17.29
N CYS A 267 -4.62 -4.30 16.48
CA CYS A 267 -5.30 -5.53 16.07
C CYS A 267 -4.71 -6.73 16.81
N ASP A 268 -5.58 -7.57 17.39
CA ASP A 268 -5.24 -8.88 17.90
C ASP A 268 -5.99 -9.94 17.07
N GLU A 269 -5.27 -10.51 16.11
CA GLU A 269 -5.80 -11.45 15.13
C GLU A 269 -6.08 -12.83 15.76
N ARG A 270 -5.40 -13.16 16.87
CA ARG A 270 -5.62 -14.42 17.60
C ARG A 270 -6.91 -14.34 18.39
N GLU A 271 -7.11 -13.23 19.08
CA GLU A 271 -8.33 -12.97 19.85
C GLU A 271 -9.50 -12.50 18.96
N LYS A 272 -9.24 -12.21 17.68
CA LYS A 272 -10.23 -11.70 16.71
C LYS A 272 -10.90 -10.42 17.19
N THR A 273 -10.08 -9.52 17.72
CA THR A 273 -10.52 -8.22 18.24
C THR A 273 -9.58 -7.11 17.81
N CYS A 274 -10.09 -5.90 17.73
CA CYS A 274 -9.27 -4.72 17.55
C CYS A 274 -9.68 -3.61 18.51
N PHE A 275 -8.74 -2.71 18.79
CA PHE A 275 -8.94 -1.55 19.63
C PHE A 275 -8.65 -0.30 18.81
N ILE A 276 -9.61 0.63 18.83
CA ILE A 276 -9.50 1.90 18.14
C ILE A 276 -9.95 2.99 19.11
N LYS A 277 -9.05 3.93 19.46
CA LYS A 277 -9.35 5.04 20.40
C LYS A 277 -10.02 4.57 21.71
N GLY A 278 -9.55 3.45 22.28
CA GLY A 278 -10.09 2.87 23.52
C GLY A 278 -11.39 2.07 23.35
N ILE A 279 -11.94 1.97 22.14
CA ILE A 279 -13.12 1.17 21.84
C ILE A 279 -12.67 -0.21 21.36
N LYS A 280 -13.09 -1.27 22.06
CA LYS A 280 -12.90 -2.65 21.63
C LYS A 280 -13.98 -3.04 20.63
N LEU A 281 -13.58 -3.46 19.44
CA LEU A 281 -14.43 -4.06 18.41
C LEU A 281 -14.04 -5.52 18.23
N LYS A 282 -14.99 -6.36 17.85
CA LYS A 282 -14.82 -7.80 17.67
C LYS A 282 -15.19 -8.20 16.25
N SER A 283 -14.82 -9.43 15.88
CA SER A 283 -15.32 -10.05 14.66
C SER A 283 -16.84 -9.98 14.56
N GLY A 284 -17.33 -9.59 13.39
CA GLY A 284 -18.74 -9.36 13.13
C GLY A 284 -19.28 -7.99 13.55
N ASP A 285 -18.52 -7.15 14.25
CA ASP A 285 -18.95 -5.76 14.47
C ASP A 285 -18.93 -4.97 13.16
N TRP A 286 -19.77 -3.94 13.08
CA TRP A 286 -19.83 -3.08 11.91
C TRP A 286 -18.75 -2.00 11.95
N ILE A 287 -18.08 -1.80 10.82
CA ILE A 287 -17.16 -0.70 10.58
C ILE A 287 -17.41 -0.13 9.19
N SER A 288 -17.19 1.17 9.03
CA SER A 288 -17.30 1.86 7.75
C SER A 288 -15.98 2.54 7.41
N ILE A 289 -15.48 2.35 6.19
CA ILE A 289 -14.23 2.92 5.69
C ILE A 289 -14.44 3.64 4.36
N ASP A 290 -13.70 4.73 4.14
CA ASP A 290 -13.60 5.40 2.84
C ASP A 290 -12.19 5.24 2.28
N GLY A 291 -12.03 4.42 1.26
CA GLY A 291 -10.75 4.20 0.61
C GLY A 291 -10.28 5.37 -0.27
N THR A 292 -11.11 6.39 -0.51
CA THR A 292 -10.73 7.61 -1.23
C THR A 292 -10.19 8.66 -0.27
N GLU A 293 -10.93 8.96 0.79
CA GLU A 293 -10.57 9.97 1.79
C GLU A 293 -9.63 9.43 2.88
N GLY A 294 -9.65 8.11 3.13
CA GLY A 294 -8.96 7.48 4.25
C GLY A 294 -9.76 7.48 5.55
N SER A 295 -11.03 7.88 5.52
CA SER A 295 -11.90 8.07 6.69
C SER A 295 -12.33 6.73 7.28
N VAL A 296 -12.34 6.61 8.60
CA VAL A 296 -12.78 5.40 9.33
C VAL A 296 -13.87 5.77 10.35
N TYR A 297 -14.96 5.01 10.37
CA TYR A 297 -16.10 5.20 11.26
C TYR A 297 -16.52 3.91 11.94
N LYS A 298 -17.01 4.03 13.17
CA LYS A 298 -17.67 2.95 13.91
C LYS A 298 -19.09 2.74 13.39
N GLY A 299 -19.48 1.47 13.28
CA GLY A 299 -20.85 1.10 12.93
C GLY A 299 -21.10 1.10 11.43
N TYR A 300 -22.37 1.00 11.07
CA TYR A 300 -22.84 0.96 9.69
C TYR A 300 -23.25 2.35 9.23
N ILE A 301 -22.67 2.82 8.13
CA ILE A 301 -23.11 4.03 7.43
C ILE A 301 -23.65 3.63 6.06
N LYS A 302 -24.83 4.14 5.70
CA LYS A 302 -25.40 3.85 4.39
C LYS A 302 -24.56 4.49 3.29
N VAL A 303 -24.28 3.73 2.23
CA VAL A 303 -23.52 4.20 1.07
C VAL A 303 -24.44 4.42 -0.13
N LYS A 304 -24.16 5.45 -0.92
CA LYS A 304 -24.82 5.72 -2.19
C LYS A 304 -23.81 5.61 -3.33
N LYS A 305 -24.30 5.16 -4.49
CA LYS A 305 -23.50 5.14 -5.70
C LYS A 305 -23.34 6.56 -6.22
N VAL A 306 -22.10 6.95 -6.54
CA VAL A 306 -21.77 8.24 -7.14
C VAL A 306 -21.20 8.00 -8.53
N GLU A 307 -21.76 8.69 -9.51
CA GLU A 307 -21.09 8.87 -10.80
C GLU A 307 -20.19 10.09 -10.64
N ILE A 308 -18.88 9.86 -10.72
CA ILE A 308 -17.84 10.90 -10.71
C ILE A 308 -17.37 11.08 -12.14
#